data_AF-A0A367EZ04-F1
#
_entry.id   AF-A0A367EZ04-F1
#
_cell.length_a   1.000
_cell.length_b   1.000
_cell.length_c   1.000
_cell.angle_alpha   90.00
_cell.angle_beta   90.00
_cell.angle_gamma   90.00
#
_symmetry.space_group_name_H-M   'P 1'
#
loop_
_entity.id
_entity.type
_entity.pdbx_description
1 polymer ?
#
loop_
_entity_poly.entity_id
_entity_poly.type
_entity_poly.pdbx_seq_one_letter_code
_entity_poly.pdbx_strand_id
1 'polypeptide(L)'
;MGKRRAAETTVSAAQYKILYNQCRYADTRKARRQCRLAVRTNYRIGAYNENLDCRTYSGITVCGTLKLNKRERRCVAYLVKAGLTERRAEVECYAFV
;
A
#
# COMPACT_ATOMS: atom_id res chain seq x y z
N MET A 1 15.25 28.84 -3.47
CA MET A 1 15.28 27.46 -4.03
C MET A 1 14.11 26.66 -3.46
N GLY A 2 12.96 26.68 -4.14
CA GLY A 2 11.75 25.99 -3.68
C GLY A 2 11.85 24.49 -3.91
N LYS A 3 11.78 23.69 -2.83
CA LYS A 3 11.60 22.24 -2.93
C LYS A 3 10.26 22.01 -3.65
N ARG A 4 10.30 21.58 -4.92
CA ARG A 4 9.11 21.06 -5.61
C ARG A 4 8.51 19.97 -4.72
N ARG A 5 7.38 20.24 -4.07
CA ARG A 5 6.56 19.18 -3.48
C ARG A 5 6.24 18.23 -4.63
N ALA A 6 6.52 16.94 -4.47
CA ALA A 6 6.09 15.93 -5.44
C ALA A 6 4.60 16.17 -5.72
N ALA A 7 4.22 16.25 -7.00
CA ALA A 7 2.84 16.51 -7.38
C ALA A 7 1.94 15.47 -6.72
N GLU A 8 1.01 15.90 -5.88
CA GLU A 8 0.05 15.02 -5.21
C GLU A 8 -0.73 14.22 -6.27
N THR A 9 -0.71 12.90 -6.17
CA THR A 9 -1.39 12.01 -7.11
C THR A 9 -2.90 12.11 -6.87
N THR A 10 -3.64 12.50 -7.90
CA THR A 10 -5.11 12.51 -7.83
C THR A 10 -5.65 11.09 -7.99
N VAL A 11 -6.62 10.70 -7.17
CA VAL A 11 -7.27 9.37 -7.17
C VAL A 11 -8.76 9.50 -6.85
N SER A 12 -9.58 8.52 -7.22
CA SER A 12 -11.00 8.55 -6.85
C SER A 12 -11.20 8.40 -5.34
N ALA A 13 -12.38 8.78 -4.83
CA ALA A 13 -12.74 8.56 -3.44
C ALA A 13 -12.66 7.08 -3.01
N ALA A 14 -13.02 6.16 -3.92
CA ALA A 14 -12.94 4.72 -3.67
C ALA A 14 -11.48 4.24 -3.57
N GLN A 15 -10.61 4.68 -4.49
CA GLN A 15 -9.18 4.37 -4.46
C GLN A 15 -8.49 4.95 -3.21
N TYR A 16 -8.80 6.20 -2.86
CA TYR A 16 -8.32 6.82 -1.62
C TYR A 16 -8.74 6.03 -0.38
N LYS A 17 -9.99 5.54 -0.35
CA LYS A 17 -10.48 4.69 0.74
C LYS A 17 -9.68 3.39 0.86
N ILE A 18 -9.31 2.75 -0.25
CA ILE A 18 -8.45 1.55 -0.23
C ILE A 18 -7.06 1.89 0.32
N LEU A 19 -6.40 2.92 -0.24
CA LEU A 19 -5.09 3.42 0.22
C LEU A 19 -5.08 3.72 1.72
N TYR A 20 -6.13 4.33 2.24
CA TYR A 20 -6.23 4.65 3.66
C TYR A 20 -6.55 3.42 4.52
N ASN A 21 -7.45 2.55 4.06
CA ASN A 21 -7.90 1.39 4.83
C ASN A 21 -6.86 0.28 4.89
N GLN A 22 -6.04 0.09 3.85
CA GLN A 22 -4.95 -0.89 3.87
C GLN A 22 -3.91 -0.57 4.96
N CYS A 23 -3.84 0.68 5.45
CA CYS A 23 -3.00 1.02 6.59
C CYS A 23 -3.41 0.31 7.89
N ARG A 24 -4.55 -0.39 7.93
CA ARG A 24 -4.92 -1.25 9.06
C ARG A 24 -3.99 -2.45 9.23
N TYR A 25 -3.31 -2.86 8.16
CA TYR A 25 -2.44 -4.04 8.19
C TYR A 25 -1.02 -3.74 8.66
N ALA A 26 -0.58 -2.48 8.63
CA ALA A 26 0.75 -2.15 9.12
C ALA A 26 0.93 -2.54 10.60
N ASP A 27 2.03 -3.23 10.87
CA ASP A 27 2.34 -3.96 12.11
C ASP A 27 2.10 -3.18 13.42
N THR A 28 2.64 -1.96 13.53
CA THR A 28 2.54 -1.17 14.78
C THR A 28 1.60 0.03 14.68
N ARG A 29 1.06 0.51 15.81
CA ARG A 29 0.26 1.76 15.88
C ARG A 29 1.00 2.94 15.24
N LYS A 30 2.32 3.04 15.44
CA LYS A 30 3.17 4.06 14.82
C LYS A 30 3.22 3.90 13.29
N ALA A 31 3.42 2.69 12.80
CA ALA A 31 3.41 2.40 11.36
C ALA A 31 2.06 2.72 10.71
N ARG A 32 0.93 2.37 11.37
CA ARG A 32 -0.42 2.71 10.88
C ARG A 32 -0.62 4.23 10.76
N ARG A 33 -0.16 5.00 11.76
CA ARG A 33 -0.20 6.47 11.71
C ARG A 33 0.65 7.03 10.57
N GLN A 34 1.87 6.52 10.41
CA GLN A 34 2.78 6.94 9.34
C GLN A 34 2.22 6.60 7.95
N CYS A 35 1.62 5.42 7.79
CA CYS A 35 0.95 5.02 6.55
C CYS A 35 -0.19 6.00 6.21
N ARG A 36 -1.09 6.28 7.15
CA ARG A 36 -2.20 7.22 6.93
C ARG A 36 -1.74 8.64 6.63
N LEU A 37 -0.65 9.09 7.28
CA LEU A 37 -0.03 10.37 6.99
C LEU A 37 0.51 10.40 5.56
N ALA A 38 1.26 9.38 5.15
CA ALA A 38 1.77 9.27 3.79
C ALA A 38 0.64 9.27 2.75
N VAL A 39 -0.47 8.58 3.02
CA VAL A 39 -1.66 8.61 2.14
C VAL A 39 -2.19 10.05 1.99
N ARG A 40 -2.37 10.77 3.10
CA ARG A 40 -2.84 12.16 3.09
C ARG A 40 -1.87 13.13 2.43
N THR A 41 -0.58 12.86 2.51
CA THR A 41 0.47 13.72 1.93
C THR A 41 0.64 13.48 0.44
N ASN A 42 0.47 12.25 -0.03
CA ASN A 42 0.81 11.87 -1.40
C ASN A 42 -0.41 11.79 -2.33
N TYR A 43 -1.63 11.68 -1.80
CA TYR A 43 -2.84 11.50 -2.59
C TYR A 43 -3.91 12.51 -2.26
N ARG A 44 -4.63 12.95 -3.30
CA ARG A 44 -5.79 13.84 -3.19
C ARG A 44 -7.00 13.20 -3.85
N ILE A 45 -8.18 13.35 -3.25
CA ILE A 45 -9.43 12.89 -3.83
C ILE A 45 -9.79 13.76 -5.05
N GLY A 46 -10.08 13.13 -6.18
CA GLY A 46 -10.54 13.74 -7.42
C GLY A 46 -11.04 12.65 -8.38
N ALA A 47 -10.50 12.63 -9.60
CA ALA A 47 -10.87 11.66 -10.62
C ALA A 47 -10.23 10.27 -10.39
N TYR A 48 -10.84 9.23 -10.96
CA TYR A 48 -10.26 7.89 -11.01
C TYR A 48 -8.90 7.91 -11.69
N ASN A 49 -7.94 7.21 -11.10
CA ASN A 49 -6.59 7.09 -11.64
C ASN A 49 -6.34 5.68 -12.12
N GLU A 50 -6.34 5.48 -13.44
CA GLU A 50 -6.08 4.19 -14.08
C GLU A 50 -4.64 3.69 -13.87
N ASN A 51 -3.70 4.59 -13.59
CA ASN A 51 -2.29 4.28 -13.36
C ASN A 51 -2.00 3.97 -11.88
N LEU A 52 -2.99 4.07 -11.00
CA LEU A 52 -2.83 3.65 -9.62
C LEU A 52 -2.78 2.13 -9.57
N ASP A 53 -1.63 1.58 -9.19
CA ASP A 53 -1.47 0.15 -9.01
C ASP A 53 -2.40 -0.36 -7.90
N CYS A 54 -3.48 -1.04 -8.26
CA CYS A 54 -4.41 -1.66 -7.32
C CYS A 54 -4.48 -3.16 -7.61
N ARG A 55 -4.37 -3.97 -6.56
CA ARG A 55 -4.32 -5.43 -6.66
C ARG A 55 -5.15 -6.08 -5.58
N THR A 56 -5.79 -7.18 -5.94
CA THR A 56 -6.63 -7.97 -5.04
C THR A 56 -6.15 -9.41 -5.04
N TYR A 57 -5.82 -9.93 -3.85
CA TYR A 57 -5.52 -11.34 -3.64
C TYR A 57 -6.19 -11.80 -2.35
N SER A 58 -6.75 -13.01 -2.36
CA SER A 58 -7.35 -13.62 -1.15
C SER A 58 -8.41 -12.71 -0.49
N GLY A 59 -9.20 -12.00 -1.30
CA GLY A 59 -10.22 -11.06 -0.83
C GLY A 59 -9.70 -9.72 -0.28
N ILE A 60 -8.38 -9.49 -0.34
CA ILE A 60 -7.73 -8.26 0.15
C ILE A 60 -7.30 -7.40 -1.01
N THR A 61 -7.86 -6.20 -1.07
CA THR A 61 -7.45 -5.17 -2.03
C THR A 61 -6.50 -4.18 -1.37
N VAL A 62 -5.39 -3.90 -2.05
CA VAL A 62 -4.46 -2.82 -1.70
C VAL A 62 -4.09 -2.02 -2.95
N CYS A 63 -3.70 -0.77 -2.77
CA CYS A 63 -3.22 0.09 -3.83
C CYS A 63 -1.88 0.74 -3.49
N GLY A 64 -1.13 1.13 -4.52
CA GLY A 64 0.18 1.74 -4.42
C GLY A 64 1.24 0.85 -3.78
N THR A 65 2.38 1.45 -3.46
CA THR A 65 3.49 0.76 -2.83
C THR A 65 3.19 0.44 -1.36
N LEU A 66 3.42 -0.82 -0.97
CA LEU A 66 3.30 -1.25 0.43
C LEU A 66 4.62 -1.02 1.16
N LYS A 67 4.56 -0.38 2.33
CA LYS A 67 5.76 -0.21 3.17
C LYS A 67 5.95 -1.44 4.05
N LEU A 68 6.68 -2.42 3.53
CA LEU A 68 6.88 -3.67 4.23
C LEU A 68 7.93 -3.60 5.35
N ASN A 69 7.61 -4.20 6.50
CA ASN A 69 8.51 -4.35 7.63
C ASN A 69 9.48 -5.55 7.44
N LYS A 70 10.40 -5.80 8.39
CA LYS A 70 11.40 -6.89 8.27
C LYS A 70 10.80 -8.30 8.30
N ARG A 71 9.69 -8.52 9.01
CA ARG A 71 8.95 -9.80 9.04
C ARG A 71 8.18 -9.99 7.74
N GLU A 72 7.42 -8.99 7.32
CA GLU A 72 6.66 -9.03 6.06
C GLU A 72 7.57 -9.29 4.86
N ARG A 73 8.73 -8.61 4.75
CA ARG A 73 9.73 -8.89 3.69
C ARG A 73 10.29 -10.31 3.71
N ARG A 74 10.48 -10.89 4.90
CA ARG A 74 10.90 -12.28 5.04
C ARG A 74 9.81 -13.25 4.60
N CYS A 75 8.55 -12.96 4.93
CA CYS A 75 7.40 -13.68 4.40
C CYS A 75 7.34 -13.61 2.87
N VAL A 76 7.55 -12.42 2.28
CA VAL A 76 7.55 -12.26 0.81
C VAL A 76 8.61 -13.15 0.17
N ALA A 77 9.85 -13.08 0.65
CA ALA A 77 10.94 -13.92 0.13
C ALA A 77 10.65 -15.42 0.26
N TYR A 78 10.06 -15.84 1.39
CA TYR A 78 9.66 -17.23 1.62
C TYR A 78 8.58 -17.69 0.63
N LEU A 79 7.50 -16.93 0.48
CA LEU A 79 6.39 -17.28 -0.41
C LEU A 79 6.82 -17.25 -1.88
N VAL A 80 7.65 -16.30 -2.28
CA VAL A 80 8.23 -16.26 -3.64
C VAL A 80 9.07 -17.50 -3.91
N LYS A 81 9.93 -17.91 -2.97
CA LYS A 81 10.71 -19.16 -3.08
C LYS A 81 9.80 -20.39 -3.16
N ALA A 82 8.62 -20.34 -2.54
CA ALA A 82 7.60 -21.39 -2.60
C ALA A 82 6.72 -21.33 -3.87
N GLY A 83 6.99 -20.42 -4.81
CA GLY A 83 6.33 -20.36 -6.11
C GLY A 83 5.22 -19.31 -6.25
N LEU A 84 4.99 -18.46 -5.25
CA LEU A 84 4.07 -17.32 -5.40
C LEU A 84 4.72 -16.20 -6.22
N THR A 85 3.90 -15.43 -6.93
CA THR A 85 4.36 -14.18 -7.52
C THR A 85 4.66 -13.16 -6.41
N GLU A 86 5.69 -12.33 -6.59
CA GLU A 86 6.04 -11.28 -5.65
C GLU A 86 4.83 -10.39 -5.34
N ARG A 87 4.07 -10.00 -6.37
CA ARG A 87 2.87 -9.16 -6.21
C ARG A 87 1.81 -9.78 -5.30
N ARG A 88 1.60 -11.10 -5.38
CA ARG A 88 0.66 -11.80 -4.49
C ARG A 88 1.25 -11.91 -3.09
N ALA A 89 2.52 -12.31 -2.98
CA ALA A 89 3.21 -12.46 -1.72
C ALA A 89 3.22 -11.15 -0.91
N GLU A 90 3.45 -10.00 -1.55
CA GLU A 90 3.39 -8.70 -0.88
C GLU A 90 2.03 -8.41 -0.24
N VAL A 91 0.93 -8.72 -0.93
CA VAL A 91 -0.43 -8.49 -0.39
C VAL A 91 -0.72 -9.41 0.79
N GLU A 92 -0.45 -10.71 0.62
CA GLU A 92 -0.70 -11.70 1.67
C GLU A 92 0.16 -11.43 2.91
N CYS A 93 1.47 -11.20 2.72
CA CYS A 93 2.37 -10.93 3.83
C CYS A 93 2.07 -9.60 4.51
N TYR A 94 1.71 -8.55 3.77
CA TYR A 94 1.33 -7.28 4.38
C TYR A 94 0.08 -7.42 5.24
N ALA A 95 -0.88 -8.26 4.84
CA ALA A 95 -2.15 -8.41 5.54
C ALA A 95 -2.12 -9.35 6.75
N PHE A 96 -1.27 -10.38 6.72
CA PHE A 96 -1.35 -11.52 7.63
C PHE A 96 -0.10 -11.78 8.48
N VAL A 97 0.97 -10.98 8.39
CA VAL A 97 2.25 -11.18 9.12
C VAL A 97 2.70 -9.95 9.90
#